data_AF-A0AAU8RKR1-F1
#
_entry.id   AF-A0AAU8RKR1-F1
#
_cell.length_a   1.000
_cell.length_b   1.000
_cell.length_c   1.000
_cell.angle_alpha   90.00
_cell.angle_beta   90.00
_cell.angle_gamma   90.00
#
_symmetry.space_group_name_H-M   'P 1'
#
loop_
_entity.id
_entity.type
_entity.pdbx_description
1 polymer ?
#
loop_
_entity_poly.entity_id
_entity_poly.type
_entity_poly.pdbx_seq_one_letter_code
_entity_poly.pdbx_strand_id
1 'polypeptide(L)'
;MKEEYDRNKFCYLYDIEDKNEEEIYCQEIPSSISKIKKLYISTLAMDFPDTVSKKHRIELEKDWINLLPSLDNITSLSIRHRVNQEYFEAICTMKNLKTLFFWTSTVEDINSISKLKNLSSLSLDSFSRLRDLSALKSLKKLRRLTIQNSFKVENYEMIGDLIQLNGLCIGGNFSGPKNLVIESLIPFKNLKELQHLDMSTVSIRDKSYDVLLEMTSLERLDANWRMSDAKRTELKEKHLSLRAGFFVDYDFVKNEFFQDKSW
;
A
#
# COMPACT_ATOMS: atom_id res chain seq x y z
N MET A 1 17.82 4.61 -28.21
CA MET A 1 16.94 5.12 -27.14
C MET A 1 17.59 4.73 -25.84
N LYS A 2 18.05 5.71 -25.04
CA LYS A 2 18.69 5.46 -23.75
C LYS A 2 17.68 4.73 -22.87
N GLU A 3 18.04 3.56 -22.34
CA GLU A 3 17.29 2.92 -21.25
C GLU A 3 17.13 3.98 -20.16
N GLU A 4 15.89 4.42 -19.93
CA GLU A 4 15.59 5.43 -18.94
C GLU A 4 16.00 4.93 -17.55
N TYR A 5 16.65 5.83 -16.82
CA TYR A 5 17.05 5.71 -15.44
C TYR A 5 15.79 5.55 -14.55
N ASP A 6 15.29 4.32 -14.42
CA ASP A 6 13.97 4.08 -13.84
C ASP A 6 14.05 3.82 -12.34
N ARG A 7 13.83 4.85 -11.53
CA ARG A 7 13.62 4.73 -10.07
C ARG A 7 12.52 3.73 -9.68
N ASN A 8 11.61 3.43 -10.61
CA ASN A 8 10.50 2.48 -10.44
C ASN A 8 10.86 1.07 -10.92
N LYS A 9 12.11 0.82 -11.32
CA LYS A 9 12.54 -0.52 -11.72
C LYS A 9 12.25 -1.51 -10.58
N PHE A 10 11.51 -2.56 -10.90
CA PHE A 10 11.04 -3.58 -9.94
C PHE A 10 10.15 -3.02 -8.81
N CYS A 11 9.54 -1.85 -8.98
CA CYS A 11 8.53 -1.34 -8.06
C CYS A 11 7.16 -1.96 -8.36
N TYR A 12 6.83 -3.01 -7.62
CA TYR A 12 5.55 -3.71 -7.76
C TYR A 12 4.42 -3.10 -6.93
N LEU A 13 4.55 -1.90 -6.34
CA LEU A 13 3.49 -1.31 -5.51
C LEU A 13 2.43 -0.56 -6.31
N TYR A 14 2.77 -0.12 -7.53
CA TYR A 14 1.87 0.62 -8.39
C TYR A 14 1.26 -0.32 -9.42
N ASP A 15 -0.06 -0.26 -9.56
CA ASP A 15 -0.82 -1.08 -10.49
C ASP A 15 -0.36 -0.78 -11.93
N ILE A 16 0.13 -1.79 -12.65
CA ILE A 16 0.44 -1.72 -14.09
C ILE A 16 -0.62 -2.50 -14.90
N GLU A 17 -1.76 -2.88 -14.29
CA GLU A 17 -2.87 -3.44 -15.06
C GLU A 17 -3.61 -2.32 -15.82
N ASP A 18 -3.52 -2.43 -17.14
CA ASP A 18 -4.26 -1.63 -18.12
C ASP A 18 -3.99 -0.11 -18.06
N LYS A 19 -2.74 0.28 -18.34
CA LYS A 19 -2.32 1.69 -18.50
C LYS A 19 -3.17 2.50 -19.50
N ASN A 20 -3.97 1.81 -20.32
CA ASN A 20 -4.80 2.41 -21.36
C ASN A 20 -6.21 2.80 -20.87
N GLU A 21 -6.65 2.30 -19.71
CA GLU A 21 -7.93 2.70 -19.14
C GLU A 21 -7.75 3.94 -18.24
N GLU A 22 -8.43 5.03 -18.60
CA GLU A 22 -8.41 6.31 -17.89
C GLU A 22 -9.10 6.19 -16.52
N GLU A 23 -8.45 6.71 -15.48
CA GLU A 23 -9.05 6.88 -14.16
C GLU A 23 -9.86 8.17 -14.12
N ILE A 24 -11.14 8.06 -13.76
CA ILE A 24 -12.03 9.23 -13.70
C ILE A 24 -12.03 9.80 -12.30
N TYR A 25 -11.48 11.02 -12.19
CA TYR A 25 -11.57 11.84 -10.98
C TYR A 25 -12.95 12.46 -10.85
N CYS A 26 -13.56 12.32 -9.69
CA CYS A 26 -14.86 12.90 -9.39
C CYS A 26 -14.96 13.40 -7.95
N GLN A 27 -15.75 14.47 -7.80
CA GLN A 27 -16.20 14.99 -6.51
C GLN A 27 -17.68 14.60 -6.35
N GLU A 28 -18.47 14.99 -7.35
CA GLU A 28 -19.86 14.62 -7.54
C GLU A 28 -20.01 13.27 -8.26
N ILE A 29 -21.18 12.64 -8.13
CA ILE A 29 -21.49 11.41 -8.87
C ILE A 29 -21.65 11.75 -10.36
N PRO A 30 -20.80 11.22 -11.26
CA PRO A 30 -20.89 11.52 -12.68
C PRO A 30 -22.09 10.78 -13.31
N SER A 31 -22.78 11.42 -14.26
CA SER A 31 -23.87 10.78 -15.01
C SER A 31 -23.41 9.57 -15.85
N SER A 32 -22.11 9.47 -16.14
CA SER A 32 -21.47 8.37 -16.85
C SER A 32 -20.97 7.24 -15.94
N ILE A 33 -21.31 7.23 -14.64
CA ILE A 33 -20.75 6.29 -13.65
C ILE A 33 -20.83 4.82 -14.06
N SER A 34 -21.89 4.41 -14.79
CA SER A 34 -22.08 3.03 -15.27
C SER A 34 -21.09 2.58 -16.35
N LYS A 35 -20.32 3.51 -16.94
CA LYS A 35 -19.31 3.23 -17.98
C LYS A 35 -17.88 3.27 -17.44
N ILE A 36 -17.70 3.71 -16.20
CA ILE A 36 -16.39 3.87 -15.57
C ILE A 36 -15.89 2.50 -15.10
N LYS A 37 -14.58 2.26 -15.13
CA LYS A 37 -13.98 1.07 -14.48
C LYS A 37 -13.02 1.44 -13.36
N LYS A 38 -12.31 2.56 -13.55
CA LYS A 38 -11.37 3.14 -12.59
C LYS A 38 -11.91 4.45 -12.07
N LEU A 39 -12.25 4.49 -10.79
CA LEU A 39 -12.92 5.61 -10.15
C LEU A 39 -12.05 6.18 -9.05
N TYR A 40 -11.84 7.50 -9.10
CA TYR A 40 -11.16 8.25 -8.05
C TYR A 40 -12.16 9.23 -7.44
N ILE A 41 -12.49 9.05 -6.16
CA ILE A 41 -13.44 9.89 -5.43
C ILE A 41 -12.67 10.78 -4.45
N SER A 42 -12.72 12.09 -4.66
CA SER A 42 -12.16 13.10 -3.74
C SER A 42 -13.26 14.02 -3.26
N THR A 43 -13.58 13.97 -1.97
CA THR A 43 -14.62 14.82 -1.37
C THR A 43 -14.08 15.60 -0.18
N LEU A 44 -12.78 15.93 -0.17
CA LEU A 44 -12.23 16.83 0.84
C LEU A 44 -12.90 18.19 0.69
N ALA A 45 -13.16 18.84 1.82
CA ALA A 45 -13.78 20.16 1.82
C ALA A 45 -13.01 21.19 0.96
N MET A 46 -11.68 21.08 0.93
CA MET A 46 -10.80 21.95 0.14
C MET A 46 -10.82 21.68 -1.37
N ASP A 47 -11.34 20.53 -1.80
CA ASP A 47 -11.43 20.23 -3.22
C ASP A 47 -12.67 20.92 -3.83
N PHE A 48 -13.71 21.19 -3.04
CA PHE A 48 -14.92 21.86 -3.51
C PHE A 48 -14.76 23.39 -3.59
N PRO A 49 -15.50 24.06 -4.49
CA PRO A 49 -15.65 25.51 -4.45
C PRO A 49 -16.23 25.97 -3.08
N ASP A 50 -15.84 27.16 -2.62
CA ASP A 50 -16.29 27.72 -1.35
C ASP A 50 -17.82 27.90 -1.25
N THR A 51 -18.52 27.90 -2.40
CA THR A 51 -19.98 27.95 -2.49
C THR A 51 -20.67 26.65 -2.06
N VAL A 52 -19.95 25.52 -2.05
CA VAL A 52 -20.51 24.22 -1.69
C VAL A 52 -20.64 24.12 -0.18
N SER A 53 -21.88 23.97 0.29
CA SER A 53 -22.17 23.88 1.71
C SER A 53 -21.65 22.57 2.33
N LYS A 54 -21.37 22.61 3.64
CA LYS A 54 -21.10 21.39 4.43
C LYS A 54 -22.27 20.39 4.35
N LYS A 55 -23.50 20.89 4.29
CA LYS A 55 -24.72 20.06 4.19
C LYS A 55 -24.70 19.22 2.91
N HIS A 56 -24.43 19.85 1.77
CA HIS A 56 -24.32 19.16 0.48
C HIS A 56 -23.25 18.05 0.52
N ARG A 57 -22.06 18.33 1.08
CA ARG A 57 -21.01 17.30 1.19
C ARG A 57 -21.43 16.09 2.04
N ILE A 58 -22.20 16.31 3.10
CA ILE A 58 -22.74 15.22 3.94
C ILE A 58 -23.80 14.42 3.18
N GLU A 59 -24.66 15.09 2.41
CA GLU A 59 -25.66 14.44 1.56
C GLU A 59 -24.98 13.61 0.47
N LEU A 60 -23.97 14.16 -0.20
CA LEU A 60 -23.17 13.47 -1.20
C LEU A 60 -22.42 12.25 -0.65
N GLU A 61 -21.87 12.32 0.58
CA GLU A 61 -21.28 11.16 1.25
C GLU A 61 -22.30 10.01 1.40
N LYS A 62 -23.54 10.34 1.80
CA LYS A 62 -24.63 9.35 1.90
C LYS A 62 -25.02 8.79 0.53
N ASP A 63 -25.08 9.64 -0.49
CA ASP A 63 -25.40 9.21 -1.85
C ASP A 63 -24.35 8.22 -2.37
N TRP A 64 -23.06 8.47 -2.10
CA TRP A 64 -21.99 7.52 -2.41
C TRP A 64 -22.14 6.21 -1.64
N ILE A 65 -22.38 6.25 -0.32
CA ILE A 65 -22.60 5.05 0.51
C ILE A 65 -23.73 4.17 -0.07
N ASN A 66 -24.82 4.80 -0.51
CA ASN A 66 -25.96 4.09 -1.09
C ASN A 66 -25.68 3.56 -2.50
N LEU A 67 -24.91 4.29 -3.31
CA LEU A 67 -24.65 3.95 -4.70
C LEU A 67 -23.55 2.89 -4.87
N LEU A 68 -22.44 3.01 -4.15
CA LEU A 68 -21.25 2.16 -4.29
C LEU A 68 -21.57 0.65 -4.35
N PRO A 69 -22.46 0.10 -3.50
CA PRO A 69 -22.83 -1.32 -3.55
C PRO A 69 -23.39 -1.82 -4.89
N SER A 70 -23.93 -0.92 -5.71
CA SER A 70 -24.53 -1.25 -7.01
C SER A 70 -23.59 -1.12 -8.21
N LEU A 71 -22.37 -0.59 -8.01
CA LEU A 71 -21.44 -0.27 -9.08
C LEU A 71 -20.57 -1.48 -9.48
N ASP A 72 -21.21 -2.50 -10.06
CA ASP A 72 -20.54 -3.73 -10.50
C ASP A 72 -19.51 -3.52 -11.62
N ASN A 73 -19.56 -2.40 -12.33
CA ASN A 73 -18.63 -2.04 -13.40
C ASN A 73 -17.25 -1.58 -12.89
N ILE A 74 -17.14 -1.18 -11.62
CA ILE A 74 -15.90 -0.64 -11.04
C ILE A 74 -14.97 -1.77 -10.63
N THR A 75 -13.73 -1.72 -11.14
CA THR A 75 -12.65 -2.67 -10.84
C THR A 75 -11.50 -2.03 -10.08
N SER A 76 -11.35 -0.70 -10.15
CA SER A 76 -10.37 0.09 -9.39
C SER A 76 -11.05 1.25 -8.69
N LEU A 77 -10.85 1.36 -7.38
CA LEU A 77 -11.41 2.42 -6.57
C LEU A 77 -10.31 3.10 -5.74
N SER A 78 -10.19 4.42 -5.88
CA SER A 78 -9.33 5.26 -5.07
C SER A 78 -10.16 6.31 -4.32
N ILE A 79 -9.95 6.42 -3.01
CA ILE A 79 -10.71 7.31 -2.13
C ILE A 79 -9.77 8.32 -1.47
N ARG A 80 -9.90 9.58 -1.86
CA ARG A 80 -9.20 10.73 -1.26
C ARG A 80 -10.16 11.55 -0.38
N HIS A 81 -10.61 10.93 0.69
CA HIS A 81 -11.26 11.60 1.83
C HIS A 81 -11.26 10.66 3.04
N ARG A 82 -11.76 11.14 4.19
CA ARG A 82 -11.84 10.34 5.41
C ARG A 82 -12.96 9.32 5.31
N VAL A 83 -12.59 8.04 5.27
CA VAL A 83 -13.54 6.92 5.27
C VAL A 83 -13.92 6.53 6.71
N ASN A 84 -15.23 6.40 6.94
CA ASN A 84 -15.80 5.89 8.19
C ASN A 84 -16.21 4.40 8.02
N GLN A 85 -16.70 3.76 9.08
CA GLN A 85 -17.09 2.34 9.03
C GLN A 85 -18.19 2.09 7.99
N GLU A 86 -19.25 2.90 7.96
CA GLU A 86 -20.38 2.73 7.03
C GLU A 86 -19.95 2.79 5.56
N TYR A 87 -19.11 3.77 5.22
CA TYR A 87 -18.56 3.92 3.88
C TYR A 87 -17.65 2.74 3.50
N PHE A 88 -16.84 2.25 4.45
CA PHE A 88 -16.02 1.07 4.23
C PHE A 88 -16.86 -0.19 4.01
N GLU A 89 -17.93 -0.38 4.78
CA GLU A 89 -18.87 -1.50 4.61
C GLU A 89 -19.54 -1.46 3.23
N ALA A 90 -19.97 -0.28 2.77
CA ALA A 90 -20.51 -0.10 1.42
C ALA A 90 -19.51 -0.51 0.34
N ILE A 91 -18.25 -0.03 0.41
CA ILE A 91 -17.18 -0.44 -0.53
C ILE A 91 -16.98 -1.96 -0.53
N CYS A 92 -17.00 -2.59 0.65
CA CYS A 92 -16.78 -4.03 0.79
C CYS A 92 -17.86 -4.91 0.13
N THR A 93 -18.94 -4.31 -0.37
CA THR A 93 -19.96 -5.03 -1.16
C THR A 93 -19.66 -5.06 -2.67
N MET A 94 -18.69 -4.27 -3.16
CA MET A 94 -18.33 -4.17 -4.57
C MET A 94 -17.48 -5.37 -5.04
N LYS A 95 -18.15 -6.45 -5.46
CA LYS A 95 -17.53 -7.79 -5.68
C LYS A 95 -16.47 -7.84 -6.80
N ASN A 96 -16.49 -6.88 -7.72
CA ASN A 96 -15.60 -6.84 -8.87
C ASN A 96 -14.33 -6.00 -8.66
N LEU A 97 -14.15 -5.41 -7.47
CA LEU A 97 -12.93 -4.68 -7.13
C LEU A 97 -11.71 -5.60 -7.19
N LYS A 98 -10.72 -5.14 -7.96
CA LYS A 98 -9.37 -5.69 -8.06
C LYS A 98 -8.38 -4.81 -7.31
N THR A 99 -8.56 -3.49 -7.36
CA THR A 99 -7.69 -2.55 -6.68
C THR A 99 -8.47 -1.56 -5.83
N LEU A 100 -7.96 -1.32 -4.62
CA LEU A 100 -8.61 -0.47 -3.64
C LEU A 100 -7.56 0.36 -2.89
N PHE A 101 -7.71 1.68 -2.96
CA PHE A 101 -6.81 2.63 -2.33
C PHE A 101 -7.58 3.58 -1.43
N PHE A 102 -7.11 3.72 -0.20
CA PHE A 102 -7.64 4.66 0.78
C PHE A 102 -6.55 5.65 1.17
N TRP A 103 -6.88 6.94 1.19
CA TRP A 103 -5.97 7.98 1.67
C TRP A 103 -5.99 8.16 3.20
N THR A 104 -7.18 8.15 3.82
CA THR A 104 -7.29 8.27 5.28
C THR A 104 -8.57 7.64 5.80
N SER A 105 -8.53 7.11 7.01
CA SER A 105 -9.64 6.35 7.57
C SER A 105 -9.73 6.41 9.10
N THR A 106 -10.96 6.26 9.58
CA THR A 106 -11.30 5.98 10.99
C THR A 106 -11.86 4.60 11.22
N VAL A 107 -11.84 3.74 10.20
CA VAL A 107 -12.25 2.34 10.29
C VAL A 107 -11.40 1.63 11.34
N GLU A 108 -12.07 0.89 12.21
CA GLU A 108 -11.46 0.07 13.25
C GLU A 108 -11.53 -1.42 12.89
N ASP A 109 -12.68 -1.85 12.36
CA ASP A 109 -12.91 -3.22 11.91
C ASP A 109 -12.86 -3.30 10.38
N ILE A 110 -11.95 -4.11 9.84
CA ILE A 110 -11.83 -4.36 8.40
C ILE A 110 -12.32 -5.75 7.98
N ASN A 111 -13.02 -6.50 8.83
CA ASN A 111 -13.46 -7.87 8.57
C ASN A 111 -14.26 -8.03 7.27
N SER A 112 -15.07 -7.03 6.92
CA SER A 112 -15.84 -7.03 5.67
C SER A 112 -15.00 -6.99 4.40
N ILE A 113 -13.71 -6.62 4.48
CA ILE A 113 -12.80 -6.69 3.33
C ILE A 113 -12.71 -8.11 2.77
N SER A 114 -12.95 -9.12 3.62
CA SER A 114 -12.99 -10.53 3.22
C SER A 114 -14.02 -10.84 2.13
N LYS A 115 -15.01 -9.97 1.89
CA LYS A 115 -15.98 -10.09 0.79
C LYS A 115 -15.37 -9.78 -0.58
N LEU A 116 -14.27 -9.01 -0.64
CA LEU A 116 -13.60 -8.58 -1.87
C LEU A 116 -12.66 -9.67 -2.42
N LYS A 117 -13.23 -10.80 -2.85
CA LYS A 117 -12.47 -12.00 -3.27
C LYS A 117 -11.59 -11.81 -4.52
N ASN A 118 -11.81 -10.74 -5.27
CA ASN A 118 -11.05 -10.41 -6.48
C ASN A 118 -9.91 -9.43 -6.26
N LEU A 119 -9.74 -8.92 -5.03
CA LEU A 119 -8.75 -7.90 -4.72
C LEU A 119 -7.32 -8.44 -4.90
N SER A 120 -6.56 -7.78 -5.77
CA SER A 120 -5.15 -8.04 -6.07
C SER A 120 -4.21 -6.94 -5.57
N SER A 121 -4.72 -5.73 -5.34
CA SER A 121 -3.96 -4.60 -4.79
C SER A 121 -4.75 -3.86 -3.72
N LEU A 122 -4.14 -3.65 -2.55
CA LEU A 122 -4.75 -2.91 -1.44
C LEU A 122 -3.78 -1.88 -0.88
N SER A 123 -4.23 -0.64 -0.72
CA SER A 123 -3.51 0.39 0.03
C SER A 123 -4.38 0.93 1.17
N LEU A 124 -3.85 0.81 2.39
CA LEU A 124 -4.41 1.35 3.62
C LEU A 124 -3.51 2.49 4.11
N ASP A 125 -3.81 3.73 3.73
CA ASP A 125 -3.12 4.91 4.24
C ASP A 125 -3.91 5.54 5.40
N SER A 126 -3.17 5.89 6.46
CA SER A 126 -3.64 6.70 7.59
C SER A 126 -4.90 6.15 8.25
N PHE A 127 -4.92 4.83 8.52
CA PHE A 127 -5.98 4.17 9.30
C PHE A 127 -5.73 4.40 10.80
N SER A 128 -6.28 5.51 11.31
CA SER A 128 -6.00 6.02 12.66
C SER A 128 -6.51 5.16 13.82
N ARG A 129 -7.37 4.17 13.55
CA ARG A 129 -8.01 3.30 14.55
C ARG A 129 -7.83 1.80 14.29
N LEU A 130 -7.22 1.41 13.17
CA LEU A 130 -7.05 0.01 12.80
C LEU A 130 -6.05 -0.67 13.75
N ARG A 131 -6.43 -1.83 14.26
CA ARG A 131 -5.62 -2.65 15.18
C ARG A 131 -5.30 -4.04 14.63
N ASP A 132 -6.30 -4.68 14.02
CA ASP A 132 -6.21 -6.06 13.54
C ASP A 132 -6.20 -6.13 12.01
N LEU A 133 -5.25 -6.91 11.47
CA LEU A 133 -5.08 -7.17 10.05
C LEU A 133 -5.52 -8.58 9.64
N SER A 134 -6.01 -9.40 10.59
CA SER A 134 -6.31 -10.83 10.40
C SER A 134 -7.26 -11.10 9.22
N ALA A 135 -8.20 -10.19 8.95
CA ALA A 135 -9.13 -10.25 7.83
C ALA A 135 -8.43 -10.37 6.46
N LEU A 136 -7.22 -9.83 6.32
CA LEU A 136 -6.45 -9.88 5.07
C LEU A 136 -6.06 -11.31 4.67
N LYS A 137 -5.99 -12.25 5.61
CA LYS A 137 -5.71 -13.69 5.35
C LYS A 137 -6.71 -14.34 4.41
N SER A 138 -7.92 -13.77 4.30
CA SER A 138 -8.98 -14.25 3.42
C SER A 138 -8.80 -13.84 1.95
N LEU A 139 -7.92 -12.87 1.65
CA LEU A 139 -7.71 -12.28 0.32
C LEU A 139 -6.67 -13.07 -0.49
N LYS A 140 -7.06 -14.26 -0.95
CA LYS A 140 -6.15 -15.21 -1.64
C LYS A 140 -5.56 -14.70 -2.97
N LYS A 141 -6.19 -13.69 -3.58
CA LYS A 141 -5.72 -13.05 -4.81
C LYS A 141 -4.86 -11.80 -4.57
N LEU A 142 -4.72 -11.35 -3.32
CA LEU A 142 -3.92 -10.16 -3.00
C LEU A 142 -2.47 -10.41 -3.44
N ARG A 143 -1.88 -9.48 -4.18
CA ARG A 143 -0.47 -9.54 -4.61
C ARG A 143 0.32 -8.37 -4.06
N ARG A 144 -0.34 -7.22 -3.92
CA ARG A 144 0.26 -5.97 -3.49
C ARG A 144 -0.45 -5.45 -2.25
N LEU A 145 0.31 -5.17 -1.21
CA LEU A 145 -0.20 -4.61 0.03
C LEU A 145 0.65 -3.42 0.45
N THR A 146 0.00 -2.26 0.59
CA THR A 146 0.60 -1.06 1.18
C THR A 146 -0.16 -0.73 2.46
N ILE A 147 0.56 -0.60 3.57
CA ILE A 147 0.02 -0.10 4.83
C ILE A 147 0.91 1.04 5.30
N GLN A 148 0.38 2.26 5.21
CA GLN A 148 1.09 3.47 5.56
C GLN A 148 0.36 4.21 6.68
N ASN A 149 1.11 4.85 7.56
CA ASN A 149 0.58 5.74 8.61
C ASN A 149 -0.46 5.11 9.55
N SER A 150 -0.45 3.79 9.70
CA SER A 150 -1.45 3.03 10.46
C SER A 150 -0.90 2.54 11.80
N PHE A 151 -0.37 3.47 12.60
CA PHE A 151 0.48 3.21 13.78
C PHE A 151 -0.21 2.51 14.96
N LYS A 152 -1.51 2.17 14.87
CA LYS A 152 -2.25 1.45 15.91
C LYS A 152 -2.38 -0.06 15.64
N VAL A 153 -1.91 -0.54 14.49
CA VAL A 153 -1.87 -1.97 14.19
C VAL A 153 -1.02 -2.67 15.24
N GLU A 154 -1.60 -3.67 15.89
CA GLU A 154 -0.98 -4.36 17.03
C GLU A 154 0.05 -5.41 16.59
N ASN A 155 -0.15 -5.99 15.40
CA ASN A 155 0.72 -7.05 14.89
C ASN A 155 0.84 -7.01 13.36
N TYR A 156 1.94 -6.45 12.85
CA TYR A 156 2.29 -6.48 11.43
C TYR A 156 2.88 -7.82 10.97
N GLU A 157 3.45 -8.62 11.87
CA GLU A 157 4.12 -9.87 11.55
C GLU A 157 3.18 -10.93 10.97
N MET A 158 1.88 -10.84 11.26
CA MET A 158 0.88 -11.72 10.65
C MET A 158 0.86 -11.64 9.11
N ILE A 159 1.37 -10.54 8.53
CA ILE A 159 1.49 -10.38 7.07
C ILE A 159 2.40 -11.47 6.48
N GLY A 160 3.31 -12.04 7.25
CA GLY A 160 4.09 -13.23 6.86
C GLY A 160 3.25 -14.43 6.44
N ASP A 161 1.98 -14.51 6.84
CA ASP A 161 1.05 -15.57 6.42
C ASP A 161 0.39 -15.30 5.05
N LEU A 162 0.57 -14.11 4.48
CA LEU A 162 0.01 -13.71 3.17
C LEU A 162 0.97 -14.13 2.04
N ILE A 163 1.26 -15.44 1.97
CA ILE A 163 2.30 -16.05 1.11
C ILE A 163 2.20 -15.70 -0.38
N GLN A 164 1.04 -15.24 -0.82
CA GLN A 164 0.75 -14.83 -2.18
C GLN A 164 1.28 -13.42 -2.56
N LEU A 165 1.81 -12.65 -1.60
CA LEU A 165 2.28 -11.28 -1.86
C LEU A 165 3.56 -11.27 -2.71
N ASN A 166 3.58 -10.39 -3.71
CA ASN A 166 4.79 -10.06 -4.49
C ASN A 166 5.31 -8.64 -4.23
N GLY A 167 4.47 -7.75 -3.69
CA GLY A 167 4.85 -6.40 -3.27
C GLY A 167 4.28 -6.08 -1.90
N LEU A 168 5.14 -5.65 -0.97
CA LEU A 168 4.77 -5.25 0.38
C LEU A 168 5.42 -3.92 0.74
N CYS A 169 4.62 -2.98 1.20
CA CYS A 169 5.07 -1.71 1.75
C CYS A 169 4.44 -1.52 3.14
N ILE A 170 5.27 -1.37 4.17
CA ILE A 170 4.84 -1.04 5.53
C ILE A 170 5.64 0.19 5.95
N GLY A 171 4.96 1.22 6.46
CA GLY A 171 5.66 2.41 6.90
C GLY A 171 4.78 3.52 7.43
N GLY A 172 5.40 4.68 7.60
CA GLY A 172 4.75 5.95 7.79
C GLY A 172 5.36 7.03 6.89
N ASN A 173 4.71 8.18 6.87
CA ASN A 173 5.25 9.39 6.26
C ASN A 173 6.50 9.84 7.02
N PHE A 174 7.43 10.47 6.31
CA PHE A 174 8.70 10.96 6.89
C PHE A 174 8.48 12.02 8.01
N SER A 175 7.29 12.59 8.08
CA SER A 175 6.88 13.60 9.07
C SER A 175 6.10 13.02 10.27
N GLY A 176 5.75 11.73 10.25
CA GLY A 176 4.93 11.09 11.27
C GLY A 176 5.74 10.58 12.47
N PRO A 177 5.09 9.89 13.42
CA PRO A 177 5.77 9.19 14.49
C PRO A 177 6.89 8.32 13.92
N LYS A 178 8.15 8.66 14.24
CA LYS A 178 9.36 8.09 13.62
C LYS A 178 9.68 6.66 14.06
N ASN A 179 8.69 5.87 14.45
CA ASN A 179 8.90 4.61 15.14
C ASN A 179 7.74 3.62 14.93
N LEU A 180 7.33 3.38 13.69
CA LEU A 180 6.71 2.09 13.40
C LEU A 180 7.77 1.03 13.67
N VAL A 181 7.55 0.22 14.70
CA VAL A 181 8.46 -0.85 15.10
C VAL A 181 7.80 -2.19 14.80
N ILE A 182 8.54 -3.06 14.12
CA ILE A 182 8.21 -4.48 14.00
C ILE A 182 9.23 -5.25 14.84
N GLU A 183 8.78 -6.31 15.50
CA GLU A 183 9.64 -7.09 16.39
C GLU A 183 10.73 -7.83 15.61
N SER A 184 10.35 -8.54 14.54
CA SER A 184 11.23 -9.37 13.73
C SER A 184 10.91 -9.35 12.23
N LEU A 185 11.91 -9.66 11.41
CA LEU A 185 11.71 -9.96 9.98
C LEU A 185 11.41 -11.44 9.74
N ILE A 186 11.60 -12.32 10.74
CA ILE A 186 11.46 -13.77 10.59
C ILE A 186 10.13 -14.20 9.93
N PRO A 187 8.97 -13.64 10.31
CA PRO A 187 7.68 -14.03 9.72
C PRO A 187 7.60 -13.82 8.20
N PHE A 188 8.28 -12.79 7.69
CA PHE A 188 8.23 -12.41 6.27
C PHE A 188 9.00 -13.37 5.36
N LYS A 189 9.81 -14.28 5.90
CA LYS A 189 10.53 -15.29 5.12
C LYS A 189 9.61 -16.30 4.42
N ASN A 190 8.37 -16.40 4.88
CA ASN A 190 7.33 -17.24 4.30
C ASN A 190 6.77 -16.67 2.98
N LEU A 191 7.02 -15.38 2.70
CA LEU A 191 6.57 -14.71 1.48
C LEU A 191 7.46 -15.07 0.30
N LYS A 192 7.35 -16.32 -0.17
CA LYS A 192 8.22 -16.89 -1.21
C LYS A 192 8.04 -16.26 -2.60
N GLU A 193 6.95 -15.53 -2.82
CA GLU A 193 6.70 -14.77 -4.04
C GLU A 193 7.10 -13.29 -3.92
N LEU A 194 7.59 -12.84 -2.75
CA LEU A 194 7.87 -11.43 -2.50
C LEU A 194 9.07 -10.94 -3.31
N GLN A 195 8.82 -10.00 -4.21
CA GLN A 195 9.82 -9.38 -5.09
C GLN A 195 10.17 -7.95 -4.65
N HIS A 196 9.27 -7.26 -3.97
CA HIS A 196 9.51 -5.91 -3.46
C HIS A 196 9.07 -5.78 -2.01
N LEU A 197 10.00 -5.35 -1.15
CA LEU A 197 9.78 -4.99 0.23
C LEU A 197 10.22 -3.55 0.48
N ASP A 198 9.27 -2.70 0.88
CA ASP A 198 9.53 -1.36 1.38
C ASP A 198 9.15 -1.27 2.86
N MET A 199 10.17 -0.99 3.67
CA MET A 199 10.10 -0.75 5.11
C MET A 199 11.06 0.39 5.48
N SER A 200 11.22 1.36 4.57
CA SER A 200 12.17 2.46 4.66
C SER A 200 11.99 3.34 5.91
N THR A 201 10.75 3.42 6.42
CA THR A 201 10.39 4.20 7.62
C THR A 201 10.07 3.34 8.85
N VAL A 202 10.42 2.05 8.81
CA VAL A 202 10.19 1.07 9.89
C VAL A 202 11.50 0.77 10.62
N SER A 203 11.41 0.51 11.92
CA SER A 203 12.52 -0.04 12.71
C SER A 203 12.27 -1.52 13.03
N ILE A 204 13.29 -2.36 12.83
CA ILE A 204 13.25 -3.78 13.21
C ILE A 204 13.90 -3.93 14.59
N ARG A 205 13.17 -4.44 15.59
CA ARG A 205 13.63 -4.44 16.99
C ARG A 205 14.79 -5.42 17.20
N ASP A 206 14.60 -6.68 16.80
CA ASP A 206 15.56 -7.76 17.05
C ASP A 206 16.78 -7.73 16.12
N LYS A 207 16.74 -6.90 15.06
CA LYS A 207 17.77 -6.77 14.03
C LYS A 207 18.07 -8.11 13.32
N SER A 208 17.07 -8.97 13.14
CA SER A 208 17.18 -10.29 12.50
C SER A 208 17.40 -10.21 10.97
N TYR A 209 18.36 -9.42 10.50
CA TYR A 209 18.55 -9.13 9.09
C TYR A 209 19.02 -10.33 8.27
N ASP A 210 19.61 -11.36 8.89
CA ASP A 210 20.11 -12.56 8.21
C ASP A 210 19.00 -13.33 7.49
N VAL A 211 17.75 -13.20 7.95
CA VAL A 211 16.61 -13.82 7.29
C VAL A 211 16.40 -13.32 5.87
N LEU A 212 16.92 -12.14 5.52
CA LEU A 212 16.88 -11.66 4.14
C LEU A 212 17.54 -12.65 3.17
N LEU A 213 18.58 -13.38 3.59
CA LEU A 213 19.21 -14.41 2.74
C LEU A 213 18.27 -15.60 2.44
N GLU A 214 17.22 -15.82 3.24
CA GLU A 214 16.18 -16.82 2.99
C GLU A 214 15.04 -16.29 2.07
N MET A 215 14.99 -14.98 1.82
CA MET A 215 13.99 -14.30 0.99
C MET A 215 14.45 -14.22 -0.48
N THR A 216 14.78 -15.37 -1.06
CA THR A 216 15.50 -15.51 -2.34
C THR A 216 14.78 -14.95 -3.57
N SER A 217 13.49 -14.61 -3.47
CA SER A 217 12.72 -13.99 -4.55
C SER A 217 12.78 -12.46 -4.52
N LEU A 218 13.33 -11.87 -3.47
CA LEU A 218 13.34 -10.43 -3.25
C LEU A 218 14.29 -9.75 -4.25
N GLU A 219 13.75 -8.85 -5.07
CA GLU A 219 14.49 -8.13 -6.10
C GLU A 219 14.73 -6.67 -5.73
N ARG A 220 13.83 -6.09 -4.93
CA ARG A 220 13.89 -4.71 -4.47
C ARG A 220 13.69 -4.62 -2.95
N LEU A 221 14.62 -3.94 -2.28
CA LEU A 221 14.57 -3.67 -0.85
C LEU A 221 14.77 -2.17 -0.58
N ASP A 222 13.75 -1.54 -0.04
CA ASP A 222 13.79 -0.17 0.47
C ASP A 222 13.81 -0.23 2.00
N ALA A 223 15.00 -0.04 2.58
CA ALA A 223 15.23 -0.17 4.01
C ALA A 223 16.24 0.86 4.52
N ASN A 224 15.85 1.61 5.55
CA ASN A 224 16.73 2.52 6.28
C ASN A 224 16.92 2.06 7.73
N TRP A 225 17.18 0.76 7.90
CA TRP A 225 17.31 0.14 9.22
C TRP A 225 18.67 0.40 9.85
N ARG A 226 18.76 0.24 11.19
CA ARG A 226 20.02 0.34 11.94
C ARG A 226 20.85 -0.93 11.77
N MET A 227 21.42 -1.08 10.58
CA MET A 227 22.30 -2.19 10.17
C MET A 227 23.75 -1.69 10.08
N SER A 228 24.71 -2.48 10.56
CA SER A 228 26.13 -2.17 10.42
C SER A 228 26.58 -2.28 8.96
N ASP A 229 27.60 -1.52 8.56
CA ASP A 229 28.12 -1.56 7.19
C ASP A 229 28.60 -2.95 6.80
N ALA A 230 29.26 -3.67 7.72
CA ALA A 230 29.67 -5.06 7.50
C ALA A 230 28.49 -5.98 7.17
N LYS A 231 27.35 -5.82 7.88
CA LYS A 231 26.14 -6.60 7.61
C LYS A 231 25.48 -6.19 6.29
N ARG A 232 25.47 -4.90 5.95
CA ARG A 232 24.98 -4.43 4.65
C ARG A 232 25.80 -5.03 3.51
N THR A 233 27.12 -4.99 3.60
CA THR A 233 28.04 -5.56 2.60
C THR A 233 27.83 -7.06 2.46
N GLU A 234 27.78 -7.80 3.57
CA GLU A 234 27.51 -9.25 3.55
C GLU A 234 26.20 -9.57 2.80
N LEU A 235 25.11 -8.85 3.11
CA LEU A 235 23.82 -9.07 2.47
C LEU A 235 23.85 -8.72 0.98
N LYS A 236 24.51 -7.61 0.61
CA LYS A 236 24.70 -7.22 -0.81
C LYS A 236 25.45 -8.28 -1.60
N GLU A 237 26.47 -8.91 -1.00
CA GLU A 237 27.29 -9.94 -1.66
C GLU A 237 26.57 -11.29 -1.75
N LYS A 238 25.81 -11.67 -0.72
CA LYS A 238 25.20 -13.00 -0.60
C LYS A 238 23.77 -13.09 -1.14
N HIS A 239 23.04 -11.98 -1.24
CA HIS A 239 21.64 -11.98 -1.69
C HIS A 239 21.53 -11.85 -3.22
N LEU A 240 21.61 -12.97 -3.93
CA LEU A 240 21.80 -13.02 -5.39
C LEU A 240 20.73 -12.35 -6.27
N SER A 241 19.49 -12.23 -5.79
CA SER A 241 18.38 -11.63 -6.55
C SER A 241 18.23 -10.12 -6.34
N LEU A 242 18.84 -9.56 -5.28
CA LEU A 242 18.58 -8.18 -4.86
C LEU A 242 19.33 -7.21 -5.77
N ARG A 243 18.58 -6.36 -6.47
CA ARG A 243 19.10 -5.57 -7.61
C ARG A 243 18.56 -4.14 -7.71
N ALA A 244 17.61 -3.77 -6.86
CA ALA A 244 17.07 -2.41 -6.80
C ALA A 244 16.69 -2.01 -5.37
N GLY A 245 16.42 -0.72 -5.19
CA GLY A 245 15.99 -0.16 -3.92
C GLY A 245 17.10 0.63 -3.24
N PHE A 246 16.73 1.42 -2.25
CA PHE A 246 17.66 2.21 -1.43
C PHE A 246 18.78 1.33 -0.87
N PHE A 247 18.49 0.05 -0.60
CA PHE A 247 19.48 -0.89 -0.08
C PHE A 247 20.71 -1.03 -0.98
N VAL A 248 20.53 -1.15 -2.31
CA VAL A 248 21.64 -1.35 -3.25
C VAL A 248 22.09 -0.05 -3.95
N ASP A 249 21.20 0.93 -4.05
CA ASP A 249 21.46 2.16 -4.82
C ASP A 249 22.00 3.33 -3.98
N TYR A 250 21.98 3.22 -2.64
CA TYR A 250 22.44 4.26 -1.72
C TYR A 250 23.75 3.93 -1.00
N ASP A 251 24.64 4.90 -0.93
CA ASP A 251 25.84 4.90 -0.09
C ASP A 251 25.50 5.48 1.29
N PHE A 252 25.30 4.59 2.27
CA PHE A 252 24.94 4.96 3.64
C PHE A 252 26.08 5.65 4.41
N VAL A 253 27.33 5.53 3.95
CA VAL A 253 28.49 6.18 4.58
C VAL A 253 28.59 7.62 4.10
N LYS A 254 28.44 7.84 2.79
CA LYS A 254 28.49 9.18 2.18
C LYS A 254 27.16 9.93 2.23
N ASN A 255 26.07 9.22 2.55
CA ASN A 255 24.72 9.76 2.59
C ASN A 255 24.28 10.33 1.22
N GLU A 256 24.61 9.62 0.14
CA GLU A 256 24.28 9.97 -1.25
C GLU A 256 23.95 8.71 -2.08
N PHE A 257 23.24 8.89 -3.21
CA PHE A 257 23.05 7.82 -4.18
C PHE A 257 24.32 7.59 -5.00
N PHE A 258 24.56 6.36 -5.45
CA PHE A 258 25.66 6.08 -6.38
C PHE A 258 25.50 6.88 -7.67
N GLN A 259 26.61 7.32 -8.28
CA GLN A 259 26.61 8.29 -9.39
C GLN A 259 25.80 7.85 -10.63
N ASP A 260 25.62 6.55 -10.83
CA ASP A 260 24.85 5.94 -11.92
C ASP A 260 23.37 5.72 -11.57
N LYS A 261 22.93 6.10 -10.36
CA LYS A 261 21.58 5.91 -9.84
C LYS A 261 20.89 7.27 -9.65
N SER A 262 19.76 7.48 -10.34
CA SER A 262 18.88 8.63 -10.09
C SER A 262 17.61 8.18 -9.38
N TRP A 263 17.27 8.87 -8.29
CA TRP A 263 16.11 8.60 -7.44
C TRP A 263 15.22 9.83 -7.29
#